data_AF-A0A2P2I3W7-F1
#
_entry.id   AF-A0A2P2I3W7-F1
#
_cell.length_a   1.000
_cell.length_b   1.000
_cell.length_c   1.000
_cell.angle_alpha   90.00
_cell.angle_beta   90.00
_cell.angle_gamma   90.00
#
_symmetry.space_group_name_H-M   'P 1'
#
loop_
_entity.id
_entity.type
_entity.pdbx_description
1 polymer ?
#
loop_
_entity_poly.entity_id
_entity_poly.type
_entity_poly.pdbx_seq_one_letter_code
_entity_poly.pdbx_strand_id
1 'polypeptide(L)'
;VCEGLLHLHQRGILHKDVATRNCSIDSSLCVRVCDTALARDLFPGDYHCLGDNENRPVKWLPIEALQHNTYSRAADVWMFGVLLWELITLAQPPYVEVDPYEMSVYLRDGYRLAQPRSCPDDLFGVMAVCWAPKPDDRPPLHELLACLQAFHTTLTAFI
;
A
#
# COMPACT_ATOMS: atom_id res chain seq x y z
N VAL A 1 -3.59 -2.21 10.95
CA VAL A 1 -3.01 -1.26 9.97
C VAL A 1 -4.01 -0.20 9.52
N CYS A 2 -5.13 -0.55 8.86
CA CYS A 2 -6.12 0.40 8.34
C CYS A 2 -6.60 1.41 9.40
N GLU A 3 -6.92 0.93 10.61
CA GLU A 3 -7.31 1.78 11.75
C GLU A 3 -6.21 2.77 12.17
N GLY A 4 -4.95 2.34 12.14
CA GLY A 4 -3.80 3.19 12.46
C GLY A 4 -3.62 4.31 11.43
N LEU A 5 -3.72 3.99 10.13
CA LEU A 5 -3.67 5.00 9.07
C LEU A 5 -4.86 5.97 9.15
N LEU A 6 -6.06 5.46 9.46
CA LEU A 6 -7.25 6.30 9.67
C LEU A 6 -7.03 7.29 10.83
N HIS A 7 -6.42 6.84 11.93
CA HIS A 7 -6.08 7.67 13.07
C HIS A 7 -5.09 8.80 12.73
N LEU A 8 -4.10 8.53 11.86
CA LEU A 8 -3.18 9.54 11.34
C LEU A 8 -3.92 10.56 10.46
N HIS A 9 -4.75 10.07 9.54
CA HIS A 9 -5.50 10.93 8.60
C HIS A 9 -6.44 11.88 9.32
N GLN A 10 -7.11 11.42 10.38
CA GLN A 10 -7.97 12.26 11.25
C GLN A 10 -7.21 13.41 11.91
N ARG A 11 -5.89 13.29 12.09
CA ARG A 11 -5.00 14.33 12.63
C ARG A 11 -4.32 15.17 11.55
N GLY A 12 -4.67 14.96 10.28
CA GLY A 12 -4.02 15.64 9.16
C GLY A 12 -2.61 15.13 8.85
N ILE A 13 -2.23 13.96 9.38
CA ILE A 13 -0.93 13.35 9.14
C ILE A 13 -1.04 12.38 7.97
N LEU A 14 -0.15 12.52 6.99
CA LEU A 14 0.06 11.56 5.89
C LEU A 14 1.27 10.69 6.22
N HIS A 15 1.18 9.39 5.99
CA HIS A 15 2.28 8.48 6.27
C HIS A 15 3.36 8.53 5.18
N LYS A 16 2.97 8.61 3.90
CA LYS A 16 3.86 8.73 2.72
C LYS A 16 4.76 7.54 2.40
N ASP A 17 4.70 6.46 3.18
CA ASP A 17 5.53 5.26 3.00
C ASP A 17 4.85 4.04 3.67
N VAL A 18 3.60 3.79 3.28
CA VAL A 18 2.83 2.67 3.82
C VAL A 18 3.31 1.38 3.16
N ALA A 19 3.91 0.48 3.95
CA ALA A 19 4.41 -0.81 3.50
C ALA A 19 4.53 -1.78 4.69
N THR A 20 4.64 -3.08 4.44
CA THR A 20 4.78 -4.06 5.54
C THR A 20 6.06 -3.86 6.35
N ARG A 21 7.16 -3.40 5.73
CA ARG A 21 8.43 -3.05 6.42
C ARG A 21 8.29 -1.95 7.48
N ASN A 22 7.27 -1.09 7.36
CA ASN A 22 6.95 -0.01 8.30
C ASN A 22 5.83 -0.41 9.27
N CYS A 23 5.63 -1.71 9.46
CA CYS A 23 4.73 -2.26 10.47
C CYS A 23 5.51 -3.15 11.44
N SER A 24 5.17 -3.08 12.72
CA SER A 24 5.64 -4.02 13.74
C SER A 24 4.48 -4.88 14.24
N ILE A 25 4.77 -6.12 14.64
CA ILE A 25 3.80 -7.05 15.22
C ILE A 25 4.34 -7.59 16.53
N ASP A 26 3.50 -7.65 17.55
CA ASP A 26 3.85 -8.25 18.84
C ASP A 26 3.33 -9.69 18.97
N SER A 27 3.65 -10.34 20.09
CA SER A 27 3.24 -11.73 20.37
C SER A 27 1.72 -11.93 20.48
N SER A 28 0.95 -10.84 20.60
CA SER A 28 -0.51 -10.87 20.66
C SER A 28 -1.13 -10.63 19.27
N LEU A 29 -0.31 -10.66 18.21
CA LEU A 29 -0.68 -10.33 16.84
C LEU A 29 -1.21 -8.90 16.67
N CYS A 30 -0.84 -7.99 17.58
CA CYS A 30 -1.20 -6.58 17.43
C CYS A 30 -0.22 -5.89 16.48
N VAL A 31 -0.74 -5.38 15.36
CA VAL A 31 0.06 -4.70 14.33
C VAL A 31 0.03 -3.19 14.55
N ARG A 32 1.21 -2.57 14.64
CA ARG A 32 1.39 -1.12 14.78
C ARG A 32 2.08 -0.55 13.55
N VAL A 33 1.57 0.57 13.07
CA VAL A 33 2.19 1.37 12.00
C VAL A 33 3.32 2.19 12.62
N CYS A 34 4.51 2.15 12.03
CA CYS A 34 5.73 2.77 12.54
C CYS A 34 6.16 3.95 11.64
N ASP A 35 7.08 4.79 12.13
CA ASP A 35 7.72 5.78 11.28
C ASP A 35 8.70 5.14 10.28
N THR A 36 9.24 5.96 9.39
CA THR A 36 10.12 5.52 8.28
C THR A 36 11.59 5.76 8.57
N ALA A 37 11.98 6.14 9.80
CA ALA A 37 13.29 6.73 10.07
C ALA A 37 14.46 5.77 9.76
N LEU A 38 14.24 4.48 9.96
CA LEU A 38 15.24 3.42 9.73
C LEU A 38 14.99 2.60 8.46
N ALA A 39 13.86 2.82 7.78
CA ALA A 39 13.39 1.93 6.73
C ALA A 39 14.35 1.92 5.51
N ARG A 40 14.95 3.08 5.19
CA ARG A 40 15.94 3.21 4.11
C ARG A 40 17.25 2.47 4.40
N ASP A 41 17.66 2.41 5.67
CA ASP A 41 18.91 1.75 6.07
C ASP A 41 18.72 0.23 6.21
N LEU A 42 17.55 -0.20 6.70
CA LEU A 42 17.23 -1.61 6.91
C LEU A 42 16.75 -2.31 5.62
N PHE A 43 16.08 -1.59 4.73
CA PHE A 43 15.50 -2.11 3.48
C PHE A 43 15.93 -1.30 2.25
N PRO A 44 17.25 -1.11 2.00
CA PRO A 44 17.72 -0.24 0.93
C PRO A 44 17.26 -0.66 -0.48
N GLY A 45 16.96 -1.95 -0.67
CA GLY A 45 16.47 -2.49 -1.95
C GLY A 45 15.06 -2.02 -2.34
N ASP A 46 14.28 -1.50 -1.38
CA ASP A 46 12.92 -1.02 -1.62
C ASP A 46 12.87 0.46 -2.05
N TYR A 47 14.01 1.17 -1.96
CA TYR A 47 14.10 2.60 -2.22
C TYR A 47 14.96 2.87 -3.46
N HIS A 48 14.47 3.74 -4.33
CA HIS A 48 15.13 4.10 -5.57
C HIS A 48 15.12 5.62 -5.77
N CYS A 49 16.21 6.15 -6.34
CA CYS A 49 16.32 7.53 -6.78
C CYS A 49 15.98 7.61 -8.26
N LEU A 50 15.01 8.44 -8.63
CA LEU A 50 14.55 8.59 -10.02
C LEU A 50 15.18 9.82 -10.70
N GLY A 51 16.42 10.15 -10.33
CA GLY A 51 17.16 11.31 -10.85
C GLY A 51 16.86 12.65 -10.16
N ASP A 52 16.12 12.62 -9.05
CA ASP A 52 15.72 13.78 -8.24
C ASP A 52 16.51 13.90 -6.92
N ASN A 53 17.56 13.09 -6.76
CA ASN A 53 18.35 12.95 -5.53
C ASN A 53 17.53 12.57 -4.28
N GLU A 54 16.33 12.01 -4.46
CA GLU A 54 15.49 11.54 -3.37
C GLU A 54 15.25 10.03 -3.46
N ASN A 55 15.67 9.27 -2.44
CA ASN A 55 15.37 7.85 -2.34
C ASN A 55 13.93 7.64 -1.89
N ARG A 56 13.09 7.13 -2.80
CA ARG A 56 11.64 6.95 -2.60
C ARG A 56 11.23 5.48 -2.73
N PRO A 57 10.17 5.03 -2.06
CA PRO A 57 9.68 3.65 -2.14
C PRO A 57 8.90 3.41 -3.45
N VAL A 58 9.56 3.55 -4.60
CA VAL A 58 8.96 3.71 -5.93
C VAL A 58 7.88 2.67 -6.24
N LYS A 59 8.08 1.39 -5.86
CA LYS A 59 7.13 0.30 -6.16
C LYS A 59 5.84 0.33 -5.34
N TRP A 60 5.78 1.16 -4.29
CA TRP A 60 4.58 1.39 -3.50
C TRP A 60 3.84 2.66 -3.92
N LEU A 61 4.53 3.61 -4.55
CA LEU A 61 3.97 4.94 -4.80
C LEU A 61 2.85 4.95 -5.84
N PRO A 62 1.83 5.82 -5.66
CA PRO A 62 0.84 6.09 -6.68
C PRO A 62 1.41 6.93 -7.83
N ILE A 63 0.69 6.95 -8.96
CA ILE A 63 1.09 7.64 -10.19
C ILE A 63 1.40 9.12 -9.94
N GLU A 64 0.55 9.83 -9.19
CA GLU A 64 0.73 11.26 -8.89
C GLU A 64 1.96 11.55 -8.01
N ALA A 65 2.36 10.62 -7.14
CA ALA A 65 3.57 10.77 -6.34
C ALA A 65 4.83 10.50 -7.19
N LEU A 66 4.76 9.54 -8.11
CA LEU A 66 5.84 9.25 -9.06
C LEU A 66 6.10 10.44 -10.00
N GLN A 67 5.05 11.06 -10.52
CA GLN A 67 5.15 12.10 -11.56
C GLN A 67 5.30 13.52 -11.02
N HIS A 68 4.63 13.82 -9.90
CA HIS A 68 4.48 15.20 -9.43
C HIS A 68 4.84 15.35 -7.94
N ASN A 69 5.43 14.33 -7.33
CA ASN A 69 5.76 14.28 -5.90
C ASN A 69 4.58 14.70 -5.00
N THR A 70 3.35 14.41 -5.44
CA THR A 70 2.12 14.84 -4.78
C THR A 70 1.64 13.73 -3.84
N TYR A 71 1.49 14.07 -2.56
CA TYR A 71 1.00 13.15 -1.52
C TYR A 71 -0.32 13.65 -0.94
N SER A 72 -1.24 12.72 -0.72
CA SER A 72 -2.56 12.97 -0.16
C SER A 72 -3.00 11.76 0.68
N ARG A 73 -4.17 11.84 1.32
CA ARG A 73 -4.77 10.67 1.98
C ARG A 73 -5.02 9.53 0.99
N ALA A 74 -5.37 9.87 -0.25
CA ALA A 74 -5.56 8.92 -1.34
C ALA A 74 -4.24 8.27 -1.81
N ALA A 75 -3.10 8.93 -1.63
CA ALA A 75 -1.79 8.32 -1.86
C ALA A 75 -1.51 7.22 -0.82
N ASP A 76 -1.80 7.47 0.47
CA ASP A 76 -1.70 6.44 1.50
C ASP A 76 -2.66 5.27 1.26
N VAL A 77 -3.85 5.53 0.70
CA VAL A 77 -4.79 4.46 0.29
C VAL A 77 -4.19 3.56 -0.80
N TRP A 78 -3.54 4.14 -1.82
CA TRP A 78 -2.86 3.35 -2.85
C TRP A 78 -1.79 2.44 -2.24
N MET A 79 -0.92 3.00 -1.41
CA MET A 79 0.15 2.27 -0.74
C MET A 79 -0.42 1.20 0.21
N PHE A 80 -1.56 1.47 0.86
CA PHE A 80 -2.29 0.48 1.66
C PHE A 80 -2.77 -0.71 0.81
N GLY A 81 -3.24 -0.47 -0.42
CA GLY A 81 -3.55 -1.55 -1.36
C GLY A 81 -2.34 -2.43 -1.68
N VAL A 82 -1.16 -1.83 -1.89
CA VAL A 82 0.09 -2.57 -2.08
C VAL A 82 0.45 -3.36 -0.81
N LEU A 83 0.29 -2.79 0.38
CA LEU A 83 0.49 -3.48 1.65
C LEU A 83 -0.42 -4.70 1.81
N LEU A 84 -1.69 -4.62 1.43
CA LEU A 84 -2.59 -5.78 1.43
C LEU A 84 -2.10 -6.89 0.49
N TRP A 85 -1.54 -6.51 -0.67
CA TRP A 85 -0.93 -7.45 -1.60
C TRP A 85 0.32 -8.12 -1.01
N GLU A 86 1.17 -7.36 -0.31
CA GLU A 86 2.31 -7.92 0.43
C GLU A 86 1.84 -8.95 1.48
N LEU A 87 0.78 -8.65 2.24
CA LEU A 87 0.27 -9.56 3.27
C LEU A 87 -0.17 -10.91 2.69
N ILE A 88 -0.93 -10.90 1.59
CA ILE A 88 -1.46 -12.14 0.99
C ILE A 88 -0.38 -12.95 0.26
N THR A 89 0.69 -12.29 -0.20
CA THR A 89 1.83 -12.94 -0.87
C THR A 89 2.94 -13.36 0.08
N LEU A 90 2.77 -13.16 1.39
CA LEU A 90 3.78 -13.42 2.41
C LEU A 90 5.05 -12.58 2.19
N ALA A 91 4.85 -11.28 2.00
CA ALA A 91 5.87 -10.25 1.80
C ALA A 91 6.75 -10.46 0.56
N GLN A 92 6.15 -10.89 -0.56
CA GLN A 92 6.85 -10.83 -1.84
C GLN A 92 7.12 -9.36 -2.23
N PRO A 93 8.25 -9.07 -2.91
CA PRO A 93 8.48 -7.73 -3.46
C PRO A 93 7.41 -7.39 -4.51
N PRO A 94 6.69 -6.26 -4.37
CA PRO A 94 5.72 -5.84 -5.39
C PRO A 94 6.47 -5.50 -6.69
N TYR A 95 5.82 -5.75 -7.83
CA TYR A 95 6.33 -5.41 -9.17
C TYR A 95 7.79 -5.86 -9.40
N VAL A 96 8.15 -7.09 -9.00
CA VAL A 96 9.53 -7.60 -9.08
C VAL A 96 10.14 -7.49 -10.48
N GLU A 97 9.34 -7.73 -11.52
CA GLU A 97 9.75 -7.69 -12.94
C GLU A 97 9.78 -6.27 -13.55
N VAL A 98 9.38 -5.24 -12.80
CA VAL A 98 9.31 -3.86 -13.32
C VAL A 98 10.51 -3.06 -12.78
N ASP A 99 11.26 -2.48 -13.70
CA ASP A 99 12.32 -1.52 -13.37
C ASP A 99 11.69 -0.28 -12.68
N PRO A 100 12.21 0.18 -11.53
CA PRO A 100 11.72 1.39 -10.87
C PRO A 100 11.61 2.62 -11.78
N TYR A 101 12.48 2.80 -12.76
CA TYR A 101 12.42 3.91 -13.71
C TYR A 101 11.20 3.83 -14.65
N GLU A 102 10.70 2.63 -14.91
CA GLU A 102 9.54 2.37 -15.79
C GLU A 102 8.22 2.35 -15.03
N MET A 103 8.23 2.40 -13.70
CA MET A 103 7.03 2.24 -12.85
C MET A 103 5.92 3.24 -13.21
N SER A 104 6.27 4.50 -13.50
CA SER A 104 5.31 5.54 -13.89
C SER A 104 4.62 5.23 -15.23
N VAL A 105 5.37 4.72 -16.20
CA VAL A 105 4.84 4.33 -17.52
C VAL A 105 3.93 3.12 -17.36
N TYR A 106 4.42 2.09 -16.66
CA TYR A 106 3.70 0.84 -16.41
C TYR A 106 2.32 1.08 -15.78
N LEU A 107 2.25 1.94 -14.75
CA LEU A 107 0.97 2.25 -14.10
C LEU A 107 0.04 3.11 -14.96
N ARG A 108 0.58 4.02 -15.78
CA ARG A 108 -0.23 4.83 -16.72
C ARG A 108 -0.88 3.97 -17.79
N ASP A 109 -0.20 2.93 -18.24
CA ASP A 109 -0.72 1.98 -19.25
C ASP A 109 -1.80 1.05 -18.66
N GLY A 110 -2.14 1.21 -17.37
CA GLY A 110 -3.23 0.52 -16.71
C GLY A 110 -2.82 -0.77 -16.01
N TYR A 111 -1.54 -1.17 -16.10
CA TYR A 111 -1.06 -2.37 -15.42
C TYR A 111 -1.04 -2.18 -13.90
N ARG A 112 -1.33 -3.26 -13.18
CA ARG A 112 -1.39 -3.33 -11.71
C ARG A 112 -0.84 -4.68 -11.24
N LEU A 113 -0.64 -4.83 -9.94
CA LEU A 113 -0.32 -6.13 -9.33
C LEU A 113 -1.42 -7.14 -9.67
N ALA A 114 -1.00 -8.33 -10.09
CA ALA A 114 -1.92 -9.43 -10.38
C ALA A 114 -2.50 -10.01 -9.09
N GLN A 115 -3.72 -10.54 -9.17
CA GLN A 115 -4.35 -11.28 -8.08
C GLN A 115 -3.53 -12.53 -7.73
N PRO A 116 -3.04 -12.68 -6.49
CA PRO A 116 -2.35 -13.88 -6.06
C PRO A 116 -3.29 -15.09 -6.07
N ARG A 117 -2.77 -16.28 -6.38
CA ARG A 117 -3.58 -17.52 -6.54
C ARG A 117 -4.43 -17.88 -5.32
N SER A 118 -3.96 -17.54 -4.12
CA SER A 118 -4.64 -17.80 -2.85
C SER A 118 -5.53 -16.64 -2.36
N CYS A 119 -5.61 -15.54 -3.12
CA CYS A 119 -6.34 -14.34 -2.74
C CYS A 119 -7.82 -14.44 -3.15
N PRO A 120 -8.78 -14.35 -2.22
CA PRO A 120 -10.19 -14.28 -2.56
C PRO A 120 -10.54 -13.03 -3.38
N ASP A 121 -11.48 -13.18 -4.32
CA ASP A 121 -11.89 -12.09 -5.23
C ASP A 121 -12.36 -10.85 -4.47
N ASP A 122 -13.09 -11.02 -3.37
CA ASP A 122 -13.56 -9.91 -2.53
C ASP A 122 -12.40 -9.09 -1.96
N LEU A 123 -11.35 -9.77 -1.48
CA LEU A 123 -10.17 -9.09 -0.95
C LEU A 123 -9.37 -8.42 -2.06
N PHE A 124 -9.22 -9.08 -3.22
CA PHE A 124 -8.57 -8.46 -4.37
C PHE A 124 -9.35 -7.24 -4.89
N GLY A 125 -10.68 -7.28 -4.84
CA GLY A 125 -11.55 -6.14 -5.15
C GLY A 125 -11.23 -4.92 -4.27
N VAL A 126 -11.02 -5.14 -2.97
CA VAL A 126 -10.57 -4.09 -2.03
C VAL A 126 -9.20 -3.52 -2.43
N MET A 127 -8.25 -4.37 -2.84
CA MET A 127 -6.94 -3.89 -3.32
C MET A 127 -7.07 -3.10 -4.63
N ALA A 128 -7.86 -3.60 -5.57
CA ALA A 128 -8.03 -3.02 -6.89
C ALA A 128 -8.60 -1.60 -6.85
N VAL A 129 -9.59 -1.34 -5.98
CA VAL A 129 -10.16 0.01 -5.82
C VAL A 129 -9.17 1.01 -5.19
N CYS A 130 -8.19 0.53 -4.42
CA CYS A 130 -7.10 1.38 -3.92
C CYS A 130 -6.19 1.88 -5.04
N TRP A 131 -6.14 1.18 -6.18
CA TRP A 131 -5.26 1.49 -7.31
C TRP A 131 -5.95 2.23 -8.47
N ALA A 132 -7.07 2.89 -8.16
CA ALA A 132 -7.74 3.77 -9.13
C ALA A 132 -6.77 4.88 -9.61
N PRO A 133 -6.69 5.14 -10.93
CA PRO A 133 -5.76 6.12 -11.48
C PRO A 133 -5.95 7.53 -10.92
N LYS A 134 -7.21 7.96 -10.76
CA LYS A 134 -7.51 9.26 -10.15
C LYS A 134 -7.56 9.12 -8.63
N PRO A 135 -6.90 10.00 -7.86
CA PRO A 135 -6.93 9.96 -6.39
C PRO A 135 -8.35 10.04 -5.81
N ASP A 136 -9.23 10.83 -6.41
CA ASP A 136 -10.61 11.05 -5.93
C ASP A 136 -11.52 9.84 -6.15
N ASP A 137 -11.14 8.90 -7.02
CA ASP A 137 -11.88 7.65 -7.26
C ASP A 137 -11.50 6.56 -6.23
N ARG A 138 -10.49 6.81 -5.37
CA ARG A 138 -10.05 5.85 -4.35
C ARG A 138 -10.92 6.01 -3.10
N PRO A 139 -11.43 4.91 -2.53
CA PRO A 139 -12.28 4.98 -1.34
C PRO A 139 -11.48 5.50 -0.14
N PRO A 140 -12.09 6.28 0.75
CA PRO A 140 -11.46 6.66 2.01
C PRO A 140 -11.26 5.44 2.91
N LEU A 141 -10.24 5.50 3.79
CA LEU A 141 -9.88 4.37 4.67
C LEU A 141 -11.01 3.83 5.55
N HIS A 142 -12.02 4.66 5.90
CA HIS A 142 -13.14 4.18 6.71
C HIS A 142 -14.07 3.23 5.95
N GLU A 143 -14.22 3.41 4.64
CA GLU A 143 -14.96 2.47 3.78
C GLU A 143 -14.18 1.18 3.63
N LEU A 144 -12.87 1.27 3.39
CA LEU A 144 -11.97 0.11 3.33
C LEU A 144 -11.97 -0.68 4.63
N LEU A 145 -11.98 0.00 5.79
CA LEU A 145 -12.07 -0.64 7.10
C LEU A 145 -13.36 -1.45 7.23
N ALA A 146 -14.51 -0.89 6.83
CA ALA A 146 -15.79 -1.59 6.87
C ALA A 146 -15.78 -2.84 5.96
N CYS A 147 -15.24 -2.73 4.74
CA CYS A 147 -15.08 -3.88 3.84
C CYS A 147 -14.19 -4.97 4.45
N LEU A 148 -13.06 -4.61 5.04
CA LEU A 148 -12.12 -5.56 5.66
C LEU A 148 -12.72 -6.23 6.89
N GLN A 149 -13.49 -5.51 7.71
CA GLN A 149 -14.21 -6.07 8.85
C GLN A 149 -15.27 -7.09 8.40
N ALA A 150 -16.07 -6.75 7.39
CA ALA A 150 -17.05 -7.67 6.82
C ALA A 150 -16.40 -8.93 6.22
N PHE A 151 -15.29 -8.75 5.50
CA PHE A 151 -14.50 -9.85 4.96
C PHE A 151 -13.92 -10.75 6.07
N HIS A 152 -13.37 -10.15 7.13
CA HIS A 152 -12.85 -10.89 8.28
C HIS A 152 -13.95 -11.73 8.97
N THR A 153 -15.11 -11.12 9.25
CA THR A 153 -16.26 -11.85 9.81
C THR A 153 -16.67 -13.04 8.94
N THR A 154 -16.70 -12.84 7.63
CA THR A 154 -17.01 -13.89 6.66
C THR A 154 -15.99 -15.02 6.74
N LEU A 155 -14.69 -14.71 6.66
CA LEU A 155 -13.62 -15.71 6.78
C LEU A 155 -13.72 -16.52 8.07
N THR A 156 -14.00 -15.89 9.21
CA THR A 156 -14.12 -16.58 10.50
C THR A 156 -15.39 -17.43 10.64
N ALA A 157 -16.39 -17.24 9.78
CA ALA A 157 -17.63 -18.01 9.79
C ALA A 157 -17.55 -19.29 8.94
N PHE A 158 -16.62 -19.34 7.97
CA PHE A 158 -16.48 -20.45 7.01
C PHE A 158 -15.22 -21.32 7.25
N ILE A 159 -14.51 -21.10 8.36
CA ILE A 159 -13.42 -21.93 8.89
C ILE A 159 -13.88 -22.49 10.22
#